data_AF-A0A0M9ZVT5-F1
#
_entry.id   AF-A0A0M9ZVT5-F1
#
_cell.length_a   1.000
_cell.length_b   1.000
_cell.length_c   1.000
_cell.angle_alpha   90.00
_cell.angle_beta   90.00
_cell.angle_gamma   90.00
#
_symmetry.space_group_name_H-M   'P 1'
#
loop_
_entity.id
_entity.type
_entity.pdbx_description
1 polymer ?
#
loop_
_entity_poly.entity_id
_entity_poly.type
_entity_poly.pdbx_seq_one_letter_code
_entity_poly.pdbx_strand_id
1 'polypeptide(L)'
;MAAGGVLLISGAHDGKSPPRPSAAQAFPTSADPTRPAGSTVHPMPPADPLRLRIAAIGVDAPVTRVGLDAAGALRTPPADEPGNVGWYGDGTTPGSAGTAVATGHVDTPAGDPGVFYDLGALTEGATIEISRADRRTAVFTVRAVELYDKERFPSQKVYGSSGRPELRLITCGGAYTKRTGYLSNVVVYATLTAVT
;
A
#
# COMPACT_ATOMS: atom_id res chain seq x y z
N MET A 1 47.40 -10.26 2.59
CA MET A 1 46.53 -9.08 2.38
C MET A 1 45.34 -9.54 1.57
N ALA A 2 44.16 -9.65 2.19
CA ALA A 2 42.92 -10.01 1.50
C ALA A 2 42.18 -8.71 1.17
N ALA A 3 42.09 -8.37 -0.11
CA ALA A 3 41.38 -7.19 -0.59
C ALA A 3 39.87 -7.46 -0.54
N GLY A 4 39.15 -6.64 0.22
CA GLY A 4 37.68 -6.64 0.27
C GLY A 4 37.09 -6.08 -1.02
N GLY A 5 36.15 -6.82 -1.60
CA GLY A 5 35.27 -6.32 -2.64
C GLY A 5 34.06 -5.66 -2.00
N VAL A 6 34.00 -4.33 -2.06
CA VAL A 6 32.76 -3.58 -1.78
C VAL A 6 31.92 -3.64 -3.05
N LEU A 7 30.80 -4.37 -3.01
CA LEU A 7 29.78 -4.30 -4.05
C LEU A 7 28.93 -3.05 -3.79
N LEU A 8 29.26 -1.94 -4.46
CA LEU A 8 28.38 -0.78 -4.56
C LEU A 8 27.26 -1.12 -5.55
N ILE A 9 26.10 -1.54 -5.03
CA ILE A 9 24.87 -1.53 -5.83
C ILE A 9 24.36 -0.08 -5.85
N SER A 10 24.87 0.70 -6.80
CA SER A 10 24.28 1.98 -7.17
C SER A 10 22.95 1.69 -7.87
N GLY A 11 21.83 1.95 -7.19
CA GLY A 11 20.50 1.94 -7.79
C GLY A 11 20.32 3.14 -8.71
N ALA A 12 20.78 3.03 -9.96
CA ALA A 12 20.39 3.93 -11.02
C ALA A 12 18.95 3.57 -11.45
N HIS A 13 18.00 4.46 -11.17
CA HIS A 13 16.64 4.33 -11.69
C HIS A 13 16.62 4.75 -13.16
N ASP A 14 17.03 3.84 -14.04
CA ASP A 14 17.04 4.00 -15.50
C ASP A 14 15.61 4.05 -16.06
N GLY A 15 14.92 5.21 -16.00
CA GLY A 15 13.73 5.53 -16.81
C GLY A 15 12.64 4.45 -16.91
N LYS A 16 12.58 3.54 -15.94
CA LYS A 16 11.75 2.33 -15.97
C LYS A 16 10.36 2.73 -15.49
N SER A 17 9.34 2.11 -16.06
CA SER A 17 7.99 2.26 -15.52
C SER A 17 7.87 1.52 -14.18
N PRO A 18 7.00 1.98 -13.27
CA PRO A 18 6.70 1.28 -12.03
C PRO A 18 6.37 -0.20 -12.27
N PRO A 19 6.81 -1.11 -11.40
CA PRO A 19 6.48 -2.53 -11.50
C PRO A 19 4.97 -2.76 -11.56
N ARG A 20 4.55 -3.64 -12.46
CA ARG A 20 3.14 -4.06 -12.56
C ARG A 20 2.97 -5.44 -11.93
N PRO A 21 1.91 -5.64 -11.12
CA PRO A 21 1.61 -6.97 -10.61
C PRO A 21 1.19 -7.90 -11.76
N SER A 22 1.62 -9.15 -11.65
CA SER A 22 1.24 -10.28 -12.49
C SER A 22 -0.04 -10.94 -12.01
N ALA A 23 -0.65 -11.78 -12.86
CA ALA A 23 -1.83 -12.55 -12.48
C ALA A 23 -1.60 -13.49 -11.29
N ALA A 24 -0.35 -13.94 -11.07
CA ALA A 24 0.01 -14.79 -9.93
C ALA A 24 -0.05 -14.06 -8.59
N GLN A 25 -0.03 -12.72 -8.59
CA GLN A 25 -0.16 -11.90 -7.38
C GLN A 25 -1.62 -11.56 -7.04
N ALA A 26 -2.58 -11.82 -7.94
CA ALA A 26 -3.98 -11.53 -7.71
C ALA A 26 -4.65 -12.62 -6.85
N PHE A 27 -5.80 -12.30 -6.25
CA PHE A 27 -6.62 -13.36 -5.66
C PHE A 27 -7.01 -14.40 -6.72
N PRO A 28 -7.01 -15.70 -6.39
CA PRO A 28 -7.57 -16.72 -7.27
C PRO A 28 -9.00 -16.35 -7.67
N THR A 29 -9.40 -16.63 -8.91
CA THR A 29 -10.75 -16.27 -9.41
C THR A 29 -11.89 -16.91 -8.60
N SER A 30 -11.59 -17.98 -7.84
CA SER A 30 -12.52 -18.68 -6.93
C SER A 30 -12.35 -18.31 -5.45
N ALA A 31 -11.35 -17.47 -5.12
CA ALA A 31 -11.14 -16.97 -3.79
C ALA A 31 -12.01 -15.72 -3.59
N ASP A 32 -12.89 -15.79 -2.61
CA ASP A 32 -13.55 -14.61 -2.10
C ASP A 32 -12.49 -13.81 -1.29
N PRO A 33 -12.15 -12.56 -1.66
CA PRO A 33 -11.21 -11.72 -0.92
C PRO A 33 -11.61 -11.53 0.55
N THR A 34 -12.90 -11.70 0.83
CA THR A 34 -13.51 -11.63 2.15
C THR A 34 -13.51 -12.97 2.89
N ARG A 35 -13.04 -14.07 2.28
CA ARG A 35 -12.91 -15.38 2.95
C ARG A 35 -11.73 -15.35 3.93
N PRO A 36 -11.92 -15.78 5.18
CA PRO A 36 -10.87 -15.72 6.18
C PRO A 36 -9.69 -16.63 5.81
N ALA A 37 -8.53 -16.04 5.57
CA ALA A 37 -7.27 -16.70 5.93
C ALA A 37 -7.23 -16.74 7.46
N GLY A 38 -6.99 -17.91 8.07
CA GLY A 38 -7.12 -18.15 9.50
C GLY A 38 -6.13 -17.36 10.38
N SER A 39 -6.31 -16.04 10.45
CA SER A 39 -5.57 -15.19 11.38
C SER A 39 -6.27 -15.20 12.73
N THR A 40 -5.59 -15.71 13.75
CA THR A 40 -6.08 -15.80 15.13
C THR A 40 -5.88 -14.51 15.92
N VAL A 41 -5.41 -13.43 15.27
CA VAL A 41 -5.10 -12.17 15.93
C VAL A 41 -6.36 -11.33 16.12
N HIS A 42 -6.62 -10.94 17.37
CA HIS A 42 -7.74 -10.08 17.70
C HIS A 42 -7.57 -8.66 17.16
N PRO A 43 -8.65 -8.01 16.70
CA PRO A 43 -8.64 -6.59 16.37
C PRO A 43 -8.13 -5.74 17.53
N MET A 44 -7.39 -4.70 17.19
CA MET A 44 -6.83 -3.75 18.13
C MET A 44 -7.80 -2.58 18.38
N PRO A 45 -7.85 -2.00 19.59
CA PRO A 45 -8.51 -0.72 19.85
C PRO A 45 -8.04 0.37 18.85
N PRO A 46 -8.84 1.40 18.54
CA PRO A 46 -8.43 2.45 17.63
C PRO A 46 -7.21 3.23 18.11
N ALA A 47 -6.27 3.52 17.20
CA ALA A 47 -5.16 4.45 17.42
C ALA A 47 -4.54 4.85 16.08
N ASP A 48 -4.14 6.11 15.97
CA ASP A 48 -3.62 6.69 14.73
C ASP A 48 -2.29 6.05 14.30
N PRO A 49 -2.10 5.81 12.99
CA PRO A 49 -0.83 5.35 12.45
C PRO A 49 0.19 6.49 12.41
N LEU A 50 1.46 6.16 12.65
CA LEU A 50 2.57 7.12 12.67
C LEU A 50 3.58 6.85 11.55
N ARG A 51 3.89 5.58 11.30
CA ARG A 51 4.91 5.19 10.32
C ARG A 51 4.54 3.85 9.69
N LEU A 52 4.79 3.71 8.39
CA LEU A 52 4.56 2.50 7.63
C LEU A 52 5.90 1.98 7.08
N ARG A 53 6.14 0.67 7.24
CA ARG A 53 7.33 -0.02 6.75
C ARG A 53 6.97 -1.23 5.90
N ILE A 54 7.69 -1.38 4.79
CA ILE A 54 7.61 -2.55 3.91
C ILE A 54 9.03 -2.89 3.46
N ALA A 55 9.70 -3.76 4.23
CA ALA A 55 11.11 -4.06 4.01
C ALA A 55 11.40 -4.63 2.61
N ALA A 56 10.47 -5.43 2.07
CA ALA A 56 10.60 -6.07 0.76
C ALA A 56 10.74 -5.09 -0.42
N ILE A 57 10.31 -3.84 -0.25
CA ILE A 57 10.40 -2.78 -1.26
C ILE A 57 11.06 -1.50 -0.71
N GLY A 58 11.77 -1.59 0.41
CA GLY A 58 12.53 -0.47 0.98
C GLY A 58 11.69 0.71 1.51
N VAL A 59 10.39 0.54 1.73
CA VAL A 59 9.53 1.61 2.24
C VAL A 59 9.73 1.75 3.75
N ASP A 60 10.03 2.98 4.18
CA ASP A 60 10.02 3.40 5.59
C ASP A 60 9.60 4.88 5.68
N ALA A 61 8.29 5.10 5.83
CA ALA A 61 7.67 6.40 5.56
C ALA A 61 6.75 6.87 6.70
N PRO A 62 6.71 8.18 6.98
CA PRO A 62 5.71 8.73 7.90
C PRO A 62 4.31 8.57 7.31
N VAL A 63 3.34 8.39 8.20
CA VAL A 63 1.91 8.34 7.84
C VAL A 63 1.25 9.64 8.25
N THR A 64 0.58 10.29 7.31
CA THR A 64 -0.19 11.52 7.52
C THR A 64 -1.68 11.25 7.34
N ARG A 65 -2.50 12.02 8.06
CA ARG A 65 -3.95 11.96 7.92
C ARG A 65 -4.38 12.65 6.62
N VAL A 66 -5.14 11.95 5.79
CA VAL A 66 -5.80 12.51 4.60
C VAL A 66 -7.32 12.29 4.69
N GLY A 67 -8.07 13.04 3.89
CA GLY A 67 -9.52 12.94 3.80
C GLY A 67 -9.97 12.67 2.37
N LEU A 68 -11.26 12.85 2.11
CA LEU A 68 -11.81 12.79 0.76
C LEU A 68 -11.80 14.17 0.11
N ASP A 69 -11.71 14.21 -1.22
CA ASP A 69 -11.96 15.42 -2.00
C ASP A 69 -13.46 15.69 -2.17
N ALA A 70 -13.81 16.75 -2.92
CA ALA A 70 -15.20 17.14 -3.15
C ALA A 70 -16.02 16.10 -3.94
N ALA A 71 -15.35 15.21 -4.69
CA ALA A 71 -15.97 14.11 -5.42
C ALA A 71 -16.08 12.84 -4.57
N GLY A 72 -15.63 12.86 -3.31
CA GLY A 72 -15.61 11.70 -2.43
C GLY A 72 -14.44 10.75 -2.70
N ALA A 73 -13.45 11.14 -3.50
CA ALA A 73 -12.27 10.34 -3.77
C ALA A 73 -11.22 10.53 -2.67
N LEU A 74 -10.51 9.47 -2.32
CA LEU A 74 -9.43 9.53 -1.33
C LEU A 74 -8.29 10.41 -1.83
N ARG A 75 -7.93 11.45 -1.06
CA ARG A 75 -6.78 12.30 -1.38
C ARG A 75 -5.47 11.57 -1.18
N THR A 76 -4.49 11.85 -2.03
CA THR A 76 -3.08 11.52 -1.80
C THR A 76 -2.40 12.57 -0.92
N PRO A 77 -1.25 12.24 -0.30
CA PRO A 77 -0.37 13.25 0.26
C PRO A 77 -0.03 14.37 -0.75
N PRO A 78 0.37 15.56 -0.28
CA PRO A 78 0.86 16.63 -1.14
C PRO A 78 1.98 16.15 -2.09
N ALA A 79 2.05 16.71 -3.30
CA ALA A 79 3.01 16.26 -4.32
C ALA A 79 4.46 16.66 -4.01
N ASP A 80 4.66 17.67 -3.16
CA ASP A 80 5.93 18.09 -2.57
C ASP A 80 6.38 17.20 -1.40
N GLU A 81 5.53 16.25 -0.98
CA GLU A 81 5.83 15.23 0.02
C GLU A 81 5.72 13.80 -0.56
N PRO A 82 6.45 13.46 -1.65
CA PRO A 82 6.28 12.20 -2.36
C PRO A 82 6.68 10.97 -1.53
N GLY A 83 7.45 11.17 -0.46
CA GLY A 83 7.86 10.13 0.49
C GLY A 83 6.84 9.82 1.60
N ASN A 84 5.71 10.53 1.66
CA ASN A 84 4.71 10.36 2.71
C ASN A 84 3.61 9.38 2.31
N VAL A 85 3.06 8.66 3.29
CA VAL A 85 1.86 7.83 3.13
C VAL A 85 0.65 8.57 3.69
N GLY A 86 -0.43 8.67 2.94
CA GLY A 86 -1.68 9.27 3.38
C GLY A 86 -2.68 8.20 3.82
N TRP A 87 -3.04 8.17 5.10
CA TRP A 87 -4.11 7.30 5.62
C TRP A 87 -5.45 8.02 5.69
N TYR A 88 -6.54 7.35 5.27
CA TYR A 88 -7.88 7.90 5.35
C TYR A 88 -8.34 8.05 6.80
N GLY A 89 -8.27 9.28 7.31
CA GLY A 89 -8.39 9.55 8.74
C GLY A 89 -9.78 9.47 9.34
N ASP A 90 -10.81 9.54 8.50
CA ASP A 90 -12.21 9.43 8.94
C ASP A 90 -12.70 7.96 8.90
N GLY A 91 -11.82 7.03 8.50
CA GLY A 91 -12.11 5.59 8.39
C GLY A 91 -11.51 4.73 9.51
N THR A 92 -11.34 3.44 9.23
CA THR A 92 -10.76 2.48 10.18
C THR A 92 -9.27 2.75 10.40
N THR A 93 -8.86 2.82 11.67
CA THR A 93 -7.44 2.87 12.05
C THR A 93 -6.75 1.53 11.80
N PRO A 94 -5.52 1.49 11.27
CA PRO A 94 -4.83 0.23 10.98
C PRO A 94 -4.73 -0.69 12.21
N GLY A 95 -5.29 -1.90 12.07
CA GLY A 95 -5.30 -2.94 13.10
C GLY A 95 -6.63 -3.08 13.83
N SER A 96 -7.53 -2.11 13.69
CA SER A 96 -8.92 -2.22 14.17
C SER A 96 -9.80 -3.02 13.22
N ALA A 97 -10.94 -3.52 13.71
CA ALA A 97 -11.89 -4.24 12.86
C ALA A 97 -12.45 -3.29 11.78
N GLY A 98 -12.32 -3.67 10.51
CA GLY A 98 -12.61 -2.81 9.38
C GLY A 98 -11.49 -2.79 8.36
N THR A 99 -11.71 -2.02 7.30
CA THR A 99 -10.74 -1.83 6.21
C THR A 99 -10.05 -0.49 6.39
N ALA A 100 -8.79 -0.50 6.82
CA ALA A 100 -7.95 0.69 6.80
C ALA A 100 -7.41 0.92 5.39
N VAL A 101 -7.44 2.17 4.93
CA VAL A 101 -7.03 2.53 3.56
C VAL A 101 -5.95 3.60 3.62
N ALA A 102 -4.86 3.35 2.92
CA ALA A 102 -3.78 4.31 2.75
C ALA A 102 -3.36 4.42 1.28
N THR A 103 -2.85 5.58 0.91
CA THR A 103 -2.43 5.92 -0.44
C THR A 103 -1.08 6.62 -0.44
N GLY A 104 -0.37 6.56 -1.56
CA GLY A 104 0.94 7.17 -1.73
C GLY A 104 1.25 7.37 -3.20
N HIS A 105 2.12 8.32 -3.49
CA HIS A 105 2.54 8.60 -4.85
C HIS A 105 3.31 7.43 -5.45
N VAL A 106 3.08 7.18 -6.74
CA VAL A 106 3.91 6.25 -7.52
C VAL A 106 5.18 6.97 -7.95
N ASP A 107 5.06 8.18 -8.47
CA ASP A 107 6.14 9.07 -8.87
C ASP A 107 5.72 10.54 -8.74
N THR A 108 6.68 11.44 -8.95
CA THR A 108 6.46 12.89 -9.04
C THR A 108 6.26 13.32 -10.49
N PRO A 109 5.71 14.52 -10.74
CA PRO A 109 5.69 15.09 -12.09
C PRO A 109 7.06 15.25 -12.75
N ALA A 110 8.14 15.30 -11.96
CA ALA A 110 9.52 15.33 -12.44
C ALA A 110 10.07 13.95 -12.80
N GLY A 111 9.35 12.87 -12.44
CA GLY A 111 9.73 11.48 -12.70
C GLY A 111 10.48 10.82 -11.54
N ASP A 112 10.62 11.47 -10.40
CA ASP A 112 11.24 10.87 -9.21
C ASP A 112 10.29 9.85 -8.57
N PRO A 113 10.80 8.71 -8.08
CA PRO A 113 9.97 7.73 -7.39
C PRO A 113 9.24 8.30 -6.17
N GLY A 114 7.97 7.97 -6.03
CA GLY A 114 7.18 8.19 -4.82
C GLY A 114 7.29 7.03 -3.85
N VAL A 115 6.70 7.18 -2.66
CA VAL A 115 6.74 6.18 -1.58
C VAL A 115 6.23 4.80 -2.01
N PHE A 116 5.32 4.74 -2.98
CA PHE A 116 4.72 3.49 -3.46
C PHE A 116 5.11 3.16 -4.90
N TYR A 117 6.23 3.69 -5.40
CA TYR A 117 6.75 3.37 -6.73
C TYR A 117 6.82 1.84 -6.98
N ASP A 118 7.40 1.08 -6.04
CA ASP A 118 7.58 -0.37 -6.15
C ASP A 118 6.43 -1.21 -5.59
N LEU A 119 5.26 -0.61 -5.29
CA LEU A 119 4.15 -1.31 -4.63
C LEU A 119 3.66 -2.52 -5.45
N GLY A 120 3.71 -2.44 -6.78
CA GLY A 120 3.33 -3.52 -7.69
C GLY A 120 4.28 -4.72 -7.69
N ALA A 121 5.47 -4.61 -7.08
CA ALA A 121 6.43 -5.70 -6.95
C ALA A 121 6.17 -6.59 -5.73
N LEU A 122 5.27 -6.19 -4.82
CA LEU A 122 4.94 -6.98 -3.64
C LEU A 122 4.29 -8.31 -4.00
N THR A 123 4.58 -9.33 -3.21
CA THR A 123 4.03 -10.68 -3.37
C THR A 123 3.26 -11.09 -2.13
N GLU A 124 2.40 -12.10 -2.27
CA GLU A 124 1.72 -12.73 -1.12
C GLU A 124 2.76 -13.17 -0.07
N GLY A 125 2.44 -12.96 1.21
CA GLY A 125 3.35 -13.26 2.31
C GLY A 125 4.28 -12.10 2.71
N ALA A 126 4.44 -11.07 1.87
CA ALA A 126 5.19 -9.88 2.25
C ALA A 126 4.54 -9.19 3.47
N THR A 127 5.39 -8.65 4.35
CA THR A 127 4.94 -8.02 5.60
C THR A 127 4.89 -6.50 5.47
N ILE A 128 3.84 -5.89 6.03
CA ILE A 128 3.65 -4.45 6.17
C ILE A 128 3.49 -4.16 7.66
N GLU A 129 4.35 -3.29 8.20
CA GLU A 129 4.31 -2.89 9.60
C GLU A 129 3.83 -1.44 9.72
N ILE A 130 2.89 -1.19 10.63
CA ILE A 130 2.40 0.15 10.92
C ILE A 130 2.55 0.43 12.40
N SER A 131 3.48 1.32 12.76
CA SER A 131 3.61 1.81 14.14
C SER A 131 2.52 2.83 14.44
N ARG A 132 2.02 2.82 15.67
CA ARG A 132 0.83 3.56 16.06
C ARG A 132 1.05 4.40 17.32
N ALA A 133 0.19 5.38 17.52
CA ALA A 133 0.25 6.31 18.66
C ALA A 133 0.15 5.64 20.03
N ASP A 134 -0.45 4.45 20.10
CA ASP A 134 -0.54 3.63 21.32
C ASP A 134 0.74 2.82 21.60
N ARG A 135 1.82 3.07 20.85
CA ARG A 135 3.13 2.41 20.94
C ARG A 135 3.11 0.92 20.58
N ARG A 136 2.04 0.44 19.95
CA ARG A 136 1.97 -0.90 19.35
C ARG A 136 2.20 -0.82 17.84
N THR A 137 2.62 -1.92 17.25
CA THR A 137 2.75 -2.07 15.81
C THR A 137 1.75 -3.10 15.30
N ALA A 138 0.96 -2.71 14.31
CA ALA A 138 0.09 -3.61 13.58
C ALA A 138 0.88 -4.23 12.43
N VAL A 139 0.99 -5.56 12.40
CA VAL A 139 1.73 -6.31 11.38
C VAL A 139 0.74 -6.99 10.45
N PHE A 140 0.74 -6.61 9.18
CA PHE A 140 -0.11 -7.15 8.15
C PHE A 140 0.68 -8.03 7.19
N THR A 141 0.05 -9.10 6.72
CA THR A 141 0.59 -9.94 5.64
C THR A 141 -0.18 -9.68 4.35
N VAL A 142 0.54 -9.41 3.27
CA VAL A 142 -0.01 -9.26 1.91
C VAL A 142 -0.67 -10.56 1.49
N ARG A 143 -1.88 -10.44 0.95
CA ARG A 143 -2.71 -11.53 0.42
C ARG A 143 -2.81 -11.48 -1.09
N ALA A 144 -2.86 -10.28 -1.66
CA ALA A 144 -2.90 -10.08 -3.10
C ALA A 144 -2.41 -8.68 -3.47
N VAL A 145 -1.96 -8.55 -4.71
CA VAL A 145 -1.68 -7.29 -5.37
C VAL A 145 -2.39 -7.30 -6.72
N GLU A 146 -3.32 -6.36 -6.91
CA GLU A 146 -4.13 -6.29 -8.12
C GLU A 146 -3.96 -4.93 -8.81
N LEU A 147 -4.21 -4.91 -10.13
CA LEU A 147 -4.20 -3.71 -10.95
C LEU A 147 -5.61 -3.48 -11.49
N TYR A 148 -6.17 -2.29 -11.24
CA TYR A 148 -7.49 -1.92 -11.71
C TYR A 148 -7.45 -0.69 -12.59
N ASP A 149 -8.15 -0.75 -13.71
CA ASP A 149 -8.45 0.43 -14.52
C ASP A 149 -9.26 1.44 -13.71
N LYS A 150 -8.91 2.73 -13.81
CA LYS A 150 -9.59 3.81 -13.07
C LYS A 150 -11.06 3.96 -13.49
N GLU A 151 -11.42 3.66 -14.73
CA GLU A 151 -12.79 3.71 -15.24
C GLU A 151 -13.66 2.55 -14.73
N ARG A 152 -13.04 1.45 -14.29
CA ARG A 152 -13.71 0.24 -13.80
C ARG A 152 -13.28 -0.13 -12.38
N PHE A 153 -12.91 0.88 -11.60
CA PHE A 153 -12.36 0.67 -10.28
C PHE A 153 -13.41 0.00 -9.35
N PRO A 154 -13.12 -1.17 -8.75
CA PRO A 154 -14.11 -1.91 -7.98
C PRO A 154 -14.21 -1.35 -6.55
N SER A 155 -14.81 -0.16 -6.41
CA SER A 155 -14.88 0.58 -5.14
C SER A 155 -15.41 -0.26 -3.97
N GLN A 156 -16.42 -1.10 -4.17
CA GLN A 156 -16.94 -1.95 -3.10
C GLN A 156 -15.92 -3.01 -2.63
N LYS A 157 -15.13 -3.59 -3.54
CA LYS A 157 -14.08 -4.57 -3.20
C LYS A 157 -12.90 -3.90 -2.48
N VAL A 158 -12.57 -2.67 -2.87
CA VAL A 158 -11.41 -1.95 -2.33
C VAL A 158 -11.76 -1.26 -1.01
N TYR A 159 -12.82 -0.46 -0.98
CA TYR A 159 -13.18 0.39 0.16
C TYR A 159 -14.24 -0.23 1.08
N GLY A 160 -14.85 -1.34 0.68
CA GLY A 160 -15.88 -2.02 1.48
C GLY A 160 -15.37 -2.36 2.88
N SER A 161 -16.25 -2.23 3.87
CA SER A 161 -15.95 -2.58 5.25
C SER A 161 -15.77 -4.09 5.40
N SER A 162 -14.87 -4.47 6.30
CA SER A 162 -14.64 -5.85 6.71
C SER A 162 -14.97 -6.02 8.20
N GLY A 163 -15.42 -7.19 8.61
CA GLY A 163 -15.53 -7.54 10.04
C GLY A 163 -14.18 -7.81 10.70
N ARG A 164 -13.09 -7.81 9.93
CA ARG A 164 -11.73 -8.14 10.37
C ARG A 164 -10.78 -6.97 10.10
N PRO A 165 -9.58 -6.95 10.72
CA PRO A 165 -8.59 -5.91 10.45
C PRO A 165 -7.90 -6.14 9.11
N GLU A 166 -8.31 -5.36 8.12
CA GLU A 166 -7.76 -5.38 6.77
C GLU A 166 -7.06 -4.05 6.45
N LEU A 167 -6.09 -4.12 5.56
CA LEU A 167 -5.36 -2.97 5.03
C LEU A 167 -5.45 -2.96 3.50
N ARG A 168 -5.61 -1.76 2.94
CA ARG A 168 -5.49 -1.47 1.52
C ARG A 168 -4.44 -0.39 1.32
N LEU A 169 -3.41 -0.71 0.54
CA LEU A 169 -2.47 0.29 0.04
C LEU A 169 -2.76 0.53 -1.43
N ILE A 170 -2.86 1.79 -1.81
CA ILE A 170 -3.27 2.20 -3.16
C ILE A 170 -2.23 3.16 -3.73
N THR A 171 -1.86 2.95 -4.98
CA THR A 171 -1.08 3.92 -5.74
C THR A 171 -1.49 3.93 -7.22
N CYS A 172 -1.09 4.97 -7.95
CA CYS A 172 -1.26 5.01 -9.40
C CYS A 172 -0.35 3.97 -10.08
N GLY A 173 -0.76 3.44 -11.23
CA GLY A 173 0.06 2.50 -11.97
C GLY A 173 -0.52 2.11 -13.33
N GLY A 174 -0.01 1.01 -13.89
CA GLY A 174 -0.44 0.53 -15.21
C GLY A 174 0.18 1.33 -16.35
N ALA A 175 -0.59 1.55 -17.42
CA ALA A 175 -0.13 2.33 -18.57
C ALA A 175 -0.13 3.82 -18.25
N TYR A 176 0.91 4.53 -18.70
CA TYR A 176 1.03 5.97 -18.56
C TYR A 176 0.76 6.67 -19.89
N THR A 177 -0.01 7.76 -19.86
CA THR A 177 -0.12 8.69 -20.99
C THR A 177 0.17 10.11 -20.54
N LYS A 178 0.81 10.91 -21.41
CA LYS A 178 1.06 12.33 -21.10
C LYS A 178 -0.21 13.16 -20.91
N ARG A 179 -1.36 12.69 -21.41
CA ARG A 179 -2.64 13.41 -21.37
C ARG A 179 -3.41 13.18 -20.07
N THR A 180 -3.39 11.95 -19.54
CA THR A 180 -4.24 11.52 -18.43
C THR A 180 -3.46 10.95 -17.25
N GLY A 181 -2.13 10.82 -17.37
CA GLY A 181 -1.29 10.13 -16.41
C GLY A 181 -1.48 8.61 -16.44
N TYR A 182 -1.26 7.98 -15.31
CA TYR A 182 -1.51 6.54 -15.11
C TYR A 182 -2.99 6.20 -15.23
N LEU A 183 -3.29 5.18 -16.03
CA LEU A 183 -4.66 4.73 -16.33
C LEU A 183 -5.23 3.76 -15.28
N SER A 184 -4.38 3.25 -14.38
CA SER A 184 -4.78 2.24 -13.42
C SER A 184 -4.32 2.61 -12.01
N ASN A 185 -4.82 1.85 -11.04
CA ASN A 185 -4.35 1.84 -9.66
C ASN A 185 -3.85 0.44 -9.30
N VAL A 186 -2.70 0.37 -8.63
CA VAL A 186 -2.25 -0.84 -7.93
C VAL A 186 -2.90 -0.83 -6.55
N VAL A 187 -3.48 -1.97 -6.16
CA VAL A 187 -4.10 -2.17 -4.85
C VAL A 187 -3.51 -3.40 -4.18
N VAL A 188 -2.88 -3.19 -3.03
CA VAL A 188 -2.41 -4.26 -2.15
C VAL A 188 -3.50 -4.58 -1.14
N TYR A 189 -3.80 -5.85 -0.98
CA TYR A 189 -4.72 -6.41 -0.01
C TYR A 189 -3.91 -7.09 1.09
N ALA A 190 -4.08 -6.68 2.34
CA ALA A 190 -3.39 -7.30 3.46
C ALA A 190 -4.30 -7.50 4.68
N THR A 191 -3.98 -8.46 5.52
CA THR A 191 -4.73 -8.79 6.74
C THR A 191 -3.80 -8.77 7.95
N LEU A 192 -4.28 -8.30 9.10
CA LEU A 192 -3.50 -8.34 10.35
C LEU A 192 -3.13 -9.79 10.71
N THR A 193 -1.86 -10.02 11.04
CA THR A 193 -1.29 -11.34 11.37
C THR A 193 -0.44 -11.34 12.62
N ALA A 194 -0.02 -10.17 13.11
CA ALA A 194 0.64 -10.05 14.42
C ALA A 194 0.47 -8.64 15.00
N VAL A 195 0.76 -8.53 16.29
CA VAL A 195 0.90 -7.26 17.01
C VAL A 195 2.19 -7.34 17.82
N THR A 196 3.01 -6.30 17.75
CA THR A 196 4.25 -6.18 18.52
C THR A 196 4.29 -4.91 19.34
#